data_AF-A0A0S8KHP3-F1
#
_entry.id   AF-A0A0S8KHP3-F1
#
_cell.length_a   1.000
_cell.length_b   1.000
_cell.length_c   1.000
_cell.angle_alpha   90.00
_cell.angle_beta   90.00
_cell.angle_gamma   90.00
#
_symmetry.space_group_name_H-M   'P 1'
#
loop_
_entity.id
_entity.type
_entity.pdbx_description
1 polymer ?
#
loop_
_entity_poly.entity_id
_entity_poly.type
_entity_poly.pdbx_seq_one_letter_code
_entity_poly.pdbx_strand_id
1 'polypeptide(L)'
;MEMRKFRMMVALALGSGLLALVMTALLVVSAPSISHASPLDQVGNPCGYGFQIDVVPPLPTTNDTVSVTYSAEWPHLPTPEHQSHEIVGNVIRLDAVYYAPEIVLPVIAGWGGEAGVGNLPSGTYTVQVYLTTVMTPTVFPPELCGTQSFTVYEELQREPEDLYVAPTGTDAGNCTNSDSPCETVQYAVDQASEGSTIKVASGTYTDVHAHPSNGTGNLHHGRPFSRLRANHKPHNRGAAHYRWRHCSSERPSGMLSRRWDLCYRRRCDHQE
;
A
#
# COMPACT_ATOMS: atom_id res chain seq x y z
N MET A 1 -43.70 -9.93 19.58
CA MET A 1 -43.40 -9.89 21.02
C MET A 1 -43.56 -8.44 21.47
N GLU A 2 -44.69 -8.13 22.08
CA GLU A 2 -44.97 -6.82 22.69
C GLU A 2 -44.31 -6.76 24.06
N MET A 3 -43.46 -5.76 24.34
CA MET A 3 -43.17 -5.34 25.71
C MET A 3 -42.93 -3.83 25.83
N ARG A 4 -44.00 -3.14 26.24
CA ARG A 4 -44.12 -2.15 27.33
C ARG A 4 -43.16 -0.94 27.40
N LYS A 5 -43.78 0.22 27.16
CA LYS A 5 -43.40 1.59 27.56
C LYS A 5 -43.09 1.71 29.07
N PHE A 6 -41.99 2.36 29.41
CA PHE A 6 -41.78 2.98 30.73
C PHE A 6 -41.74 4.50 30.55
N ARG A 7 -42.70 5.19 31.18
CA ARG A 7 -42.70 6.64 31.39
C ARG A 7 -42.02 6.90 32.73
N MET A 8 -41.07 7.84 32.77
CA MET A 8 -40.66 8.49 34.00
C MET A 8 -40.61 10.00 33.75
N MET A 9 -41.58 10.71 34.34
CA MET A 9 -41.61 12.16 34.50
C MET A 9 -41.29 12.44 35.96
N VAL A 10 -40.27 13.26 36.25
CA VAL A 10 -40.22 14.07 37.48
C VAL A 10 -39.52 15.41 37.22
N ALA A 11 -40.29 16.46 37.51
CA ALA A 11 -40.00 17.80 38.03
C ALA A 11 -39.13 18.83 37.26
N LEU A 12 -39.82 19.95 36.99
CA LEU A 12 -39.31 21.31 36.79
C LEU A 12 -38.36 21.77 37.92
N ALA A 13 -37.34 22.52 37.54
CA ALA A 13 -36.86 23.66 38.31
C ALA A 13 -36.50 24.81 37.35
N LEU A 14 -37.14 25.95 37.57
CA LEU A 14 -36.92 27.23 36.89
C LEU A 14 -35.58 27.83 37.35
N GLY A 15 -34.79 28.37 36.43
CA GLY A 15 -33.52 29.02 36.73
C GLY A 15 -33.05 29.92 35.60
N SER A 16 -33.45 31.17 35.69
CA SER A 16 -33.17 32.32 34.83
C SER A 16 -31.67 32.59 34.56
N GLY A 17 -31.36 32.85 33.28
CA GLY A 17 -30.50 33.96 32.84
C GLY A 17 -28.99 33.79 32.96
N LEU A 18 -28.33 33.55 31.83
CA LEU A 18 -27.09 34.27 31.52
C LEU A 18 -26.85 34.32 30.00
N LEU A 19 -26.60 35.54 29.55
CA LEU A 19 -26.21 35.95 28.20
C LEU A 19 -24.94 35.18 27.76
N ALA A 20 -24.99 34.47 26.64
CA ALA A 20 -23.79 33.98 25.96
C ALA A 20 -23.94 34.24 24.45
N LEU A 21 -23.04 35.10 23.95
CA LEU A 21 -22.88 35.43 22.54
C LEU A 21 -22.83 34.16 21.67
N VAL A 22 -23.72 34.08 20.68
CA VAL A 22 -23.54 33.18 19.56
C VAL A 22 -22.49 33.81 18.64
N MET A 23 -21.23 33.44 18.85
CA MET A 23 -20.14 33.66 17.90
C MET A 23 -20.38 32.75 16.69
N THR A 24 -20.82 33.35 15.59
CA THR A 24 -20.93 32.71 14.29
C THR A 24 -19.53 32.31 13.82
N ALA A 25 -19.18 31.02 13.97
CA ALA A 25 -17.97 30.47 13.38
C ALA A 25 -18.18 30.33 11.87
N LEU A 26 -17.64 31.27 11.10
CA LEU A 26 -17.43 31.12 9.65
C LEU A 26 -16.41 29.98 9.45
N LEU A 27 -16.88 28.80 9.03
CA LEU A 27 -16.01 27.78 8.44
C LEU A 27 -15.56 28.28 7.07
N VAL A 28 -14.39 28.91 7.02
CA VAL A 28 -13.63 29.08 5.78
C VAL A 28 -13.06 27.72 5.43
N VAL A 29 -13.71 27.02 4.50
CA VAL A 29 -13.09 25.89 3.80
C VAL A 29 -12.00 26.46 2.92
N SER A 30 -10.77 26.56 3.45
CA SER A 30 -9.59 26.80 2.64
C SER A 30 -9.34 25.56 1.78
N ALA A 31 -9.63 25.67 0.48
CA ALA A 31 -9.14 24.73 -0.52
C ALA A 31 -7.61 24.64 -0.41
N PRO A 32 -6.98 23.48 -0.67
CA PRO A 32 -5.53 23.41 -0.77
C PRO A 32 -5.11 24.24 -1.99
N SER A 33 -4.56 25.41 -1.72
CA SER A 33 -3.83 26.18 -2.71
C SER A 33 -2.65 25.31 -3.16
N ILE A 34 -2.71 24.76 -4.37
CA ILE A 34 -1.53 24.27 -5.07
C ILE A 34 -0.69 25.52 -5.35
N SER A 35 0.15 25.89 -4.39
CA SER A 35 1.16 26.90 -4.58
C SER A 35 2.17 26.36 -5.58
N HIS A 36 2.10 26.85 -6.81
CA HIS A 36 3.23 26.82 -7.72
C HIS A 36 4.37 27.57 -7.03
N ALA A 37 5.29 26.83 -6.42
CA ALA A 37 6.52 27.38 -5.88
C ALA A 37 7.28 28.05 -7.02
N SER A 38 7.70 29.30 -6.78
CA SER A 38 8.47 30.07 -7.75
C SER A 38 9.86 29.45 -7.92
N PRO A 39 10.52 29.54 -9.10
CA PRO A 39 11.80 28.87 -9.37
C PRO A 39 13.01 29.41 -8.59
N LEU A 40 12.82 30.21 -7.53
CA LEU A 40 13.89 30.90 -6.80
C LEU A 40 13.88 30.71 -5.27
N ASP A 41 13.02 29.85 -4.71
CA ASP A 41 13.19 29.35 -3.33
C ASP A 41 14.22 28.19 -3.25
N GLN A 42 15.33 28.34 -3.97
CA GLN A 42 16.33 27.29 -4.22
C GLN A 42 17.50 27.29 -3.22
N VAL A 43 17.27 27.73 -1.99
CA VAL A 43 18.23 27.61 -0.89
C VAL A 43 17.54 26.89 0.24
N GLY A 44 17.77 25.59 0.38
CA GLY A 44 17.28 24.91 1.58
C GLY A 44 17.55 23.42 1.64
N ASN A 45 17.59 22.72 0.50
CA ASN A 45 17.77 21.27 0.51
C ASN A 45 19.17 20.87 0.03
N PRO A 46 20.02 20.31 0.89
CA PRO A 46 21.35 19.83 0.50
C PRO A 46 21.31 18.66 -0.48
N CYS A 47 20.13 18.07 -0.68
CA CYS A 47 19.89 16.84 -1.43
C CYS A 47 19.31 17.08 -2.83
N GLY A 48 19.36 18.34 -3.29
CA GLY A 48 18.91 18.72 -4.63
C GLY A 48 17.45 19.19 -4.66
N TYR A 49 16.84 19.17 -5.83
CA TYR A 49 15.52 19.75 -6.06
C TYR A 49 14.41 18.72 -5.96
N GLY A 50 13.23 19.15 -5.50
CA GLY A 50 12.05 18.28 -5.44
C GLY A 50 12.22 17.07 -4.52
N PHE A 51 13.02 17.20 -3.45
CA PHE A 51 13.25 16.11 -2.52
C PHE A 51 11.94 15.65 -1.85
N GLN A 52 11.68 14.35 -1.94
CA GLN A 52 10.48 13.71 -1.41
C GLN A 52 10.85 12.42 -0.69
N ILE A 53 10.04 12.09 0.32
CA ILE A 53 10.11 10.85 1.10
C ILE A 53 8.71 10.23 1.05
N ASP A 54 8.63 8.99 0.61
CA ASP A 54 7.41 8.20 0.55
C ASP A 54 7.55 6.97 1.45
N VAL A 55 6.45 6.59 2.11
CA VAL A 55 6.36 5.43 2.99
C VAL A 55 5.35 4.46 2.42
N VAL A 56 5.73 3.19 2.31
CA VAL A 56 4.91 2.11 1.77
C VAL A 56 4.74 1.03 2.84
N PRO A 57 3.50 0.63 3.18
CA PRO A 57 2.22 1.21 2.72
C PRO A 57 1.98 2.62 3.32
N PRO A 58 1.09 3.44 2.72
CA PRO A 58 0.85 4.82 3.16
C PRO A 58 0.16 4.93 4.54
N LEU A 59 -0.46 3.84 5.01
CA LEU A 59 -1.08 3.73 6.34
C LEU A 59 -0.63 2.39 6.97
N PRO A 60 0.62 2.29 7.44
CA PRO A 60 1.16 1.02 7.91
C PRO A 60 0.57 0.62 9.26
N THR A 61 0.35 -0.67 9.43
CA THR A 61 -0.01 -1.34 10.68
C THR A 61 1.20 -2.08 11.27
N THR A 62 1.07 -2.60 12.49
CA THR A 62 2.11 -3.41 13.14
C THR A 62 2.50 -4.68 12.37
N ASN A 63 1.61 -5.17 11.50
CA ASN A 63 1.86 -6.36 10.68
C ASN A 63 2.46 -6.04 9.31
N ASP A 64 2.44 -4.78 8.90
CA ASP A 64 2.99 -4.37 7.61
C ASP A 64 4.52 -4.29 7.66
N THR A 65 5.15 -4.79 6.61
CA THR A 65 6.56 -4.51 6.33
C THR A 65 6.66 -3.10 5.76
N VAL A 66 7.24 -2.18 6.53
CA VAL A 66 7.42 -0.79 6.10
C VAL A 66 8.64 -0.69 5.19
N SER A 67 8.46 -0.06 4.02
CA SER A 67 9.54 0.40 3.15
C SER A 67 9.49 1.92 3.05
N VAL A 68 10.66 2.55 3.02
CA VAL A 68 10.82 3.99 2.83
C VAL A 68 11.58 4.23 1.54
N THR A 69 11.00 5.02 0.65
CA THR A 69 11.67 5.50 -0.57
C THR A 69 11.91 6.99 -0.45
N TYR A 70 13.04 7.47 -0.98
CA TYR A 70 13.31 8.89 -1.09
C TYR A 70 13.92 9.20 -2.45
N SER A 71 13.64 10.39 -2.99
CA SER A 71 14.16 10.79 -4.29
C SER A 71 14.27 12.31 -4.44
N ALA A 72 15.15 12.76 -5.32
CA ALA A 72 15.32 14.15 -5.72
C ALA A 72 15.98 14.27 -7.10
N GLU A 73 15.98 15.47 -7.66
CA GLU A 73 16.79 15.84 -8.82
C GLU A 73 18.14 16.42 -8.37
N TRP A 74 19.23 15.82 -8.85
CA TRP A 74 20.61 16.23 -8.56
C TRP A 74 21.19 16.98 -9.76
N PRO A 75 21.84 18.15 -9.57
CA PRO A 75 22.27 19.00 -10.69
C PRO A 75 23.52 18.49 -11.42
N HIS A 76 24.12 17.39 -10.99
CA HIS A 76 25.36 16.89 -11.58
C HIS A 76 25.55 15.37 -11.51
N LEU A 77 26.61 14.84 -12.15
CA LEU A 77 27.04 13.45 -11.99
C LEU A 77 28.42 13.34 -11.32
N PRO A 78 28.67 12.28 -10.53
CA PRO A 78 27.74 11.20 -10.16
C PRO A 78 26.64 11.68 -9.20
N THR A 79 25.57 10.89 -9.08
CA THR A 79 24.53 11.13 -8.07
C THR A 79 24.94 10.57 -6.71
N PRO A 80 24.35 11.04 -5.61
CA PRO A 80 24.52 10.38 -4.32
C PRO A 80 23.98 8.95 -4.32
N GLU A 81 24.51 8.11 -3.43
CA GLU A 81 24.15 6.70 -3.29
C GLU A 81 23.66 6.42 -1.86
N HIS A 82 22.64 5.56 -1.72
CA HIS A 82 22.22 5.05 -0.42
C HIS A 82 23.33 4.23 0.24
N GLN A 83 23.63 4.48 1.50
CA GLN A 83 24.68 3.76 2.22
C GLN A 83 24.12 2.83 3.29
N SER A 84 23.26 3.35 4.17
CA SER A 84 22.74 2.62 5.31
C SER A 84 21.44 3.22 5.83
N HIS A 85 20.76 2.45 6.68
CA HIS A 85 19.69 2.97 7.52
C HIS A 85 19.77 2.36 8.92
N GLU A 86 19.26 3.07 9.90
CA GLU A 86 19.14 2.61 11.28
C GLU A 86 17.83 3.11 11.90
N ILE A 87 17.37 2.40 12.93
CA ILE A 87 16.16 2.72 13.67
C ILE A 87 16.57 2.95 15.13
N VAL A 88 16.40 4.16 15.62
CA VAL A 88 16.72 4.54 17.00
C VAL A 88 15.48 5.13 17.66
N GLY A 89 14.83 4.33 18.49
CA GLY A 89 13.51 4.67 19.02
C GLY A 89 12.50 4.84 17.88
N ASN A 90 11.89 6.02 17.81
CA ASN A 90 10.90 6.36 16.77
C ASN A 90 11.51 7.15 15.61
N VAL A 91 12.84 7.19 15.48
CA VAL A 91 13.54 7.86 14.38
C VAL A 91 14.13 6.81 13.45
N ILE A 92 13.77 6.89 12.17
CA ILE A 92 14.35 6.09 11.10
C ILE A 92 15.33 6.99 10.36
N ARG A 93 16.62 6.74 10.54
CA ARG A 93 17.69 7.49 9.89
C ARG A 93 18.13 6.76 8.64
N LEU A 94 18.18 7.46 7.51
CA LEU A 94 18.75 6.97 6.26
C LEU A 94 19.95 7.83 5.91
N ASP A 95 21.09 7.20 5.63
CA ASP A 95 22.32 7.87 5.24
C ASP A 95 22.61 7.61 3.76
N ALA A 96 22.81 8.71 3.02
CA ALA A 96 23.31 8.72 1.67
C ALA A 96 24.70 9.37 1.63
N VAL A 97 25.52 8.97 0.66
CA VAL A 97 26.86 9.52 0.47
C VAL A 97 27.02 10.03 -0.96
N TYR A 98 27.60 11.21 -1.08
CA TYR A 98 28.05 11.77 -2.34
C TYR A 98 29.57 11.90 -2.34
N TYR A 99 30.22 11.10 -3.19
CA TYR A 99 31.66 11.21 -3.45
C TYR A 99 31.88 12.20 -4.59
N ALA A 100 32.25 13.43 -4.24
CA ALA A 100 32.48 14.50 -5.21
C ALA A 100 33.76 14.21 -6.02
N PRO A 101 33.65 13.99 -7.35
CA PRO A 101 34.81 13.79 -8.19
C PRO A 101 35.53 15.12 -8.47
N GLU A 102 36.74 15.03 -9.01
CA GLU A 102 37.46 16.21 -9.50
C GLU A 102 36.76 16.87 -10.70
N ILE A 103 36.03 16.07 -11.49
CA ILE A 103 35.29 16.53 -12.67
C ILE A 103 33.82 16.22 -12.49
N VAL A 104 33.01 17.28 -12.46
CA VAL A 104 31.56 17.22 -12.27
C VAL A 104 30.88 17.57 -13.60
N LEU A 105 29.96 16.72 -14.07
CA LEU A 105 29.18 17.00 -15.28
C LEU A 105 27.86 17.68 -14.91
N PRO A 106 27.51 18.84 -15.48
CA PRO A 106 26.26 19.55 -15.19
C PRO A 106 25.09 18.89 -15.92
N VAL A 107 24.60 17.78 -15.37
CA VAL A 107 23.46 17.02 -15.88
C VAL A 107 22.47 16.84 -14.74
N ILE A 108 21.24 17.28 -14.95
CA ILE A 108 20.15 17.02 -14.00
C ILE A 108 19.81 15.53 -14.07
N ALA A 109 20.04 14.80 -12.97
CA ALA A 109 19.80 13.37 -12.86
C ALA A 109 18.96 13.08 -11.62
N GLY A 110 17.98 12.18 -11.74
CA GLY A 110 17.25 11.69 -10.58
C GLY A 110 18.15 10.83 -9.70
N TRP A 111 18.05 11.00 -8.39
CA TRP A 111 18.70 10.14 -7.40
C TRP A 111 17.73 9.79 -6.29
N GLY A 112 18.02 8.72 -5.56
CA GLY A 112 17.17 8.23 -4.50
C GLY A 112 17.61 6.87 -3.99
N GLY A 113 16.81 6.31 -3.09
CA GLY A 113 17.03 4.99 -2.52
C GLY A 113 15.75 4.42 -1.94
N GLU A 114 15.75 3.10 -1.71
CA GLU A 114 14.72 2.37 -1.00
C GLU A 114 15.37 1.66 0.19
N ALA A 115 14.75 1.79 1.36
CA ALA A 115 15.14 1.06 2.57
C ALA A 115 13.95 0.26 3.09
N GLY A 116 14.10 -1.07 3.13
CA GLY A 116 13.16 -1.95 3.81
C GLY A 116 13.38 -1.87 5.33
N VAL A 117 12.49 -1.17 6.03
CA VAL A 117 12.56 -0.93 7.48
C VAL A 117 12.05 -2.15 8.26
N GLY A 118 11.11 -2.91 7.69
CA GLY A 118 10.50 -4.06 8.34
C GLY A 118 9.26 -3.72 9.16
N ASN A 119 8.83 -4.65 10.00
CA ASN A 119 7.71 -4.43 10.92
C ASN A 119 8.09 -3.48 12.04
N LEU A 120 7.20 -2.53 12.32
CA LEU A 120 7.39 -1.53 13.36
C LEU A 120 6.27 -1.66 14.42
N PRO A 121 6.57 -1.51 15.72
CA PRO A 121 5.55 -1.31 16.74
C PRO A 121 4.68 -0.09 16.43
N SER A 122 3.46 -0.07 16.98
CA SER A 122 2.60 1.09 16.85
C SER A 122 3.25 2.35 17.44
N GLY A 123 2.98 3.48 16.80
CA GLY A 123 3.54 4.76 17.21
C GLY A 123 3.81 5.67 16.03
N THR A 124 4.13 6.93 16.35
CA THR A 124 4.54 7.91 15.35
C THR A 124 6.04 7.84 15.15
N TYR A 125 6.46 7.67 13.90
CA TYR A 125 7.86 7.65 13.49
C TYR A 125 8.21 8.88 12.68
N THR A 126 9.47 9.29 12.76
CA THR A 126 10.05 10.34 11.92
C THR A 126 11.18 9.75 11.10
N VAL A 127 11.02 9.79 9.78
CA VAL A 127 12.07 9.50 8.82
C VAL A 127 12.97 10.73 8.70
N GLN A 128 14.28 10.54 8.74
CA GLN A 128 15.29 11.56 8.51
C GLN A 128 16.29 11.05 7.48
N VAL A 129 16.46 11.77 6.37
CA VAL A 129 17.46 11.42 5.36
C VAL A 129 18.62 12.39 5.45
N TYR A 130 19.83 11.85 5.61
CA TYR A 130 21.07 12.62 5.68
C TYR A 130 21.93 12.38 4.45
N LEU A 131 22.61 13.45 4.00
CA LEU A 131 23.60 13.38 2.94
C LEU A 131 24.98 13.74 3.49
N THR A 132 25.93 12.84 3.31
CA THR A 132 27.34 13.09 3.61
C THR A 132 28.09 13.37 2.31
N THR A 133 28.73 14.54 2.21
CA THR A 133 29.60 14.85 1.08
C THR A 133 31.05 14.50 1.41
N VAL A 134 31.71 13.78 0.51
CA VAL A 134 33.12 13.41 0.61
C VAL A 134 33.87 14.09 -0.53
N MET A 135 34.78 14.99 -0.21
CA MET A 135 35.74 15.59 -1.13
C MET A 135 37.14 15.20 -0.69
N THR A 136 37.67 14.09 -1.20
CA THR A 136 38.93 13.51 -0.70
C THR A 136 40.06 14.54 -0.60
N PRO A 137 40.70 14.71 0.57
CA PRO A 137 40.62 13.88 1.78
C PRO A 137 39.58 14.32 2.84
N THR A 138 38.80 15.36 2.57
CA THR A 138 37.83 15.95 3.50
C THR A 138 36.49 15.22 3.47
N VAL A 139 35.94 14.94 4.65
CA VAL A 139 34.57 14.47 4.85
C VAL A 139 33.79 15.58 5.52
N PHE A 140 32.72 16.05 4.88
CA PHE A 140 31.85 17.07 5.46
C PHE A 140 30.85 16.42 6.42
N PRO A 141 30.42 17.13 7.48
CA PRO A 141 29.38 16.62 8.37
C PRO A 141 28.09 16.29 7.59
N PRO A 142 27.35 15.23 7.97
CA PRO A 142 26.09 14.90 7.32
C PRO A 142 25.07 16.03 7.46
N GLU A 143 24.43 16.40 6.36
CA GLU A 143 23.38 17.42 6.31
C GLU A 143 22.00 16.78 6.15
N LEU A 144 20.99 17.33 6.82
CA LEU A 144 19.62 16.81 6.77
C LEU A 144 18.94 17.23 5.46
N CYS A 145 18.62 16.26 4.60
CA CYS A 145 17.85 16.47 3.36
C CYS A 145 16.42 16.87 3.65
N GLY A 146 15.78 16.17 4.59
CA GLY A 146 14.36 16.27 4.81
C GLY A 146 13.86 15.28 5.83
N THR A 147 12.63 15.51 6.28
CA THR A 147 11.96 14.69 7.28
C THR A 147 10.54 14.38 6.86
N GLN A 148 10.08 13.17 7.15
CA GLN A 148 8.69 12.79 6.96
C GLN A 148 8.20 12.03 8.19
N SER A 149 7.07 12.46 8.73
CA SER A 149 6.42 11.74 9.82
C SER A 149 5.32 10.85 9.28
N PHE A 150 5.20 9.65 9.84
CA PHE A 150 4.08 8.75 9.62
C PHE A 150 3.72 8.06 10.93
N THR A 151 2.53 7.48 10.99
CA THR A 151 2.08 6.73 12.16
C THR A 151 1.89 5.28 11.74
N VAL A 152 2.51 4.39 12.50
CA VAL A 152 2.20 2.97 12.49
C VAL A 152 1.03 2.79 13.43
N TYR A 153 -0.08 2.33 12.88
CA TYR A 153 -1.24 2.04 13.68
C TYR A 153 -1.02 0.69 14.35
N GLU A 154 -1.43 0.56 15.62
CA GLU A 154 -1.81 -0.77 16.08
C GLU A 154 -2.84 -1.29 15.08
N GLU A 155 -2.83 -2.59 14.85
CA GLU A 155 -3.96 -3.25 14.21
C GLU A 155 -5.15 -3.24 15.20
N LEU A 156 -5.66 -2.05 15.54
CA LEU A 156 -6.87 -1.91 16.32
C LEU A 156 -8.05 -2.06 15.37
N GLN A 157 -8.50 -3.31 15.30
CA GLN A 157 -9.86 -3.74 14.95
C GLN A 157 -10.33 -3.44 13.54
N ARG A 158 -9.99 -4.38 12.65
CA ARG A 158 -11.08 -5.20 12.13
C ARG A 158 -10.78 -6.64 12.50
N GLU A 159 -11.15 -7.03 13.73
CA GLU A 159 -11.43 -8.45 13.95
C GLU A 159 -12.38 -8.85 12.81
N PRO A 160 -12.08 -9.90 12.05
CA PRO A 160 -12.90 -10.24 10.91
C PRO A 160 -14.35 -10.42 11.37
N GLU A 161 -15.19 -9.45 11.04
CA GLU A 161 -16.57 -9.47 11.46
C GLU A 161 -17.33 -10.44 10.55
N ASP A 162 -18.29 -11.12 11.15
CA ASP A 162 -19.24 -11.90 10.38
C ASP A 162 -20.23 -10.94 9.71
N LEU A 163 -20.31 -10.99 8.39
CA LEU A 163 -21.34 -10.28 7.62
C LEU A 163 -22.49 -11.24 7.32
N TYR A 164 -23.72 -10.78 7.40
CA TYR A 164 -24.91 -11.59 7.18
C TYR A 164 -25.62 -11.17 5.90
N VAL A 165 -26.03 -12.17 5.11
CA VAL A 165 -26.78 -11.97 3.86
C VAL A 165 -28.07 -12.78 3.92
N ALA A 166 -29.20 -12.17 3.55
CA ALA A 166 -30.47 -12.86 3.44
C ALA A 166 -31.32 -12.25 2.31
N PRO A 167 -32.17 -13.02 1.59
CA PRO A 167 -32.97 -12.47 0.49
C PRO A 167 -34.05 -11.46 0.95
N THR A 168 -34.31 -11.37 2.26
CA THR A 168 -35.21 -10.40 2.88
C THR A 168 -34.46 -9.24 3.55
N GLY A 169 -33.14 -9.16 3.34
CA GLY A 169 -32.27 -8.14 3.90
C GLY A 169 -32.43 -6.78 3.22
N THR A 170 -31.48 -5.89 3.49
CA THR A 170 -31.39 -4.59 2.81
C THR A 170 -29.92 -4.22 2.66
N ASP A 171 -29.51 -3.81 1.47
CA ASP A 171 -28.15 -3.38 1.16
C ASP A 171 -27.85 -1.98 1.74
N ALA A 172 -27.71 -1.93 3.07
CA ALA A 172 -27.44 -0.72 3.83
C ALA A 172 -26.54 -0.99 5.04
N GLY A 173 -25.56 -0.10 5.26
CA GLY A 173 -24.64 -0.19 6.40
C GLY A 173 -23.59 -1.28 6.21
N ASN A 174 -23.15 -1.88 7.32
CA ASN A 174 -22.06 -2.86 7.35
C ASN A 174 -22.52 -4.33 7.44
N CYS A 175 -23.82 -4.59 7.60
CA CYS A 175 -24.43 -5.93 7.67
C CYS A 175 -23.81 -6.88 8.70
N THR A 176 -23.28 -6.35 9.80
CA THR A 176 -22.62 -7.13 10.87
C THR A 176 -23.61 -7.70 11.89
N ASN A 177 -24.89 -7.34 11.77
CA ASN A 177 -25.98 -7.84 12.61
C ASN A 177 -26.87 -8.79 11.79
N SER A 178 -27.07 -10.02 12.30
CA SER A 178 -27.95 -11.01 11.66
C SER A 178 -29.41 -10.58 11.55
N ASP A 179 -29.87 -9.66 12.40
CA ASP A 179 -31.23 -9.10 12.34
C ASP A 179 -31.36 -7.97 11.29
N SER A 180 -30.24 -7.54 10.71
CA SER A 180 -30.19 -6.52 9.65
C SER A 180 -29.17 -6.94 8.57
N PRO A 181 -29.42 -8.07 7.89
CA PRO A 181 -28.51 -8.59 6.89
C PRO A 181 -28.56 -7.77 5.59
N CYS A 182 -27.49 -7.85 4.80
CA CYS A 182 -27.50 -7.38 3.42
C CYS A 182 -28.53 -8.19 2.62
N GLU A 183 -29.10 -7.59 1.57
CA GLU A 183 -29.96 -8.30 0.62
C GLU A 183 -29.13 -9.12 -0.37
N THR A 184 -27.99 -8.57 -0.81
CA THR A 184 -27.13 -9.16 -1.82
C THR A 184 -25.78 -9.61 -1.28
N VAL A 185 -25.21 -10.64 -1.90
CA VAL A 185 -23.87 -11.13 -1.58
C VAL A 185 -22.80 -10.13 -2.02
N GLN A 186 -22.99 -9.46 -3.16
CA GLN A 186 -22.02 -8.50 -3.67
C GLN A 186 -21.87 -7.30 -2.73
N TYR A 187 -22.97 -6.77 -2.18
CA TYR A 187 -22.88 -5.69 -1.21
C TYR A 187 -22.11 -6.13 0.04
N ALA A 188 -22.35 -7.33 0.56
CA ALA A 188 -21.57 -7.87 1.68
C ALA A 188 -20.08 -8.04 1.34
N VAL A 189 -19.74 -8.45 0.10
CA VAL A 189 -18.33 -8.52 -0.35
C VAL A 189 -17.69 -7.13 -0.37
N ASP A 190 -18.39 -6.12 -0.87
CA ASP A 190 -17.89 -4.75 -0.93
C ASP A 190 -17.72 -4.14 0.48
N GLN A 191 -18.50 -4.61 1.46
CA GLN A 191 -18.36 -4.22 2.86
C GLN A 191 -17.28 -5.02 3.61
N ALA A 192 -17.00 -6.27 3.23
CA ALA A 192 -16.12 -7.17 3.97
C ALA A 192 -14.67 -6.65 4.01
N SER A 193 -13.99 -6.87 5.14
CA SER A 193 -12.53 -6.71 5.22
C SER A 193 -11.85 -8.03 5.00
N GLU A 194 -10.55 -7.95 4.77
CA GLU A 194 -9.68 -9.12 4.83
C GLU A 194 -9.96 -9.96 6.09
N GLY A 195 -10.00 -11.28 5.91
CA GLY A 195 -10.34 -12.24 6.96
C GLY A 195 -11.82 -12.38 7.30
N SER A 196 -12.71 -11.46 6.88
CA SER A 196 -14.14 -11.48 7.24
C SER A 196 -14.86 -12.73 6.72
N THR A 197 -15.88 -13.18 7.42
CA THR A 197 -16.71 -14.33 7.00
C THR A 197 -18.10 -13.85 6.59
N ILE A 198 -18.53 -14.17 5.36
CA ILE A 198 -19.88 -13.86 4.88
C ILE A 198 -20.80 -15.06 5.10
N LYS A 199 -21.76 -14.91 6.01
CA LYS A 199 -22.80 -15.89 6.36
C LYS A 199 -24.05 -15.66 5.53
N VAL A 200 -24.30 -16.56 4.58
CA VAL A 200 -25.44 -16.48 3.66
C VAL A 200 -26.58 -17.35 4.16
N ALA A 201 -27.74 -16.76 4.42
CA ALA A 201 -28.96 -17.47 4.80
C ALA A 201 -29.49 -18.30 3.61
N SER A 202 -30.24 -19.36 3.90
CA SER A 202 -30.89 -20.16 2.86
C SER A 202 -31.88 -19.31 2.04
N GLY A 203 -31.82 -19.42 0.72
CA GLY A 203 -32.73 -18.71 -0.17
C GLY A 203 -32.27 -18.74 -1.62
N THR A 204 -33.06 -18.11 -2.49
CA THR A 204 -32.70 -17.92 -3.89
C THR A 204 -32.11 -16.53 -4.07
N TYR A 205 -30.84 -16.47 -4.45
CA TYR A 205 -30.14 -15.22 -4.79
C TYR A 205 -30.02 -15.16 -6.32
N THR A 206 -30.80 -14.27 -6.94
CA THR A 206 -30.85 -14.14 -8.41
C THR A 206 -29.84 -13.14 -8.96
N ASP A 207 -29.16 -12.42 -8.08
CA ASP A 207 -28.18 -11.40 -8.43
C ASP A 207 -26.77 -11.85 -8.03
N VAL A 208 -25.93 -12.08 -9.05
CA VAL A 208 -24.48 -12.10 -8.93
C VAL A 208 -23.94 -11.26 -10.09
N HIS A 209 -24.11 -9.95 -10.03
CA HIS A 209 -23.38 -9.05 -10.92
C HIS A 209 -21.92 -9.01 -10.46
N ALA A 210 -21.05 -9.74 -11.15
CA ALA A 210 -19.62 -9.53 -11.01
C ALA A 210 -19.33 -8.07 -11.38
N HIS A 211 -19.01 -7.24 -10.39
CA HIS A 211 -18.48 -5.92 -10.66
C HIS A 211 -17.17 -6.13 -11.44
N PRO A 212 -17.02 -5.64 -12.67
CA PRO A 212 -15.72 -5.67 -13.31
C PRO A 212 -14.82 -4.82 -12.44
N SER A 213 -13.88 -5.44 -11.74
CA SER A 213 -12.73 -4.72 -11.21
C SER A 213 -12.16 -3.93 -12.37
N ASN A 214 -11.99 -2.62 -12.19
CA ASN A 214 -11.40 -1.73 -13.19
C ASN A 214 -9.88 -2.00 -13.33
N GLY A 215 -9.49 -3.28 -13.36
CA GLY A 215 -8.20 -3.75 -13.77
C GLY A 215 -8.17 -3.67 -15.28
N THR A 216 -7.36 -2.77 -15.81
CA THR A 216 -6.90 -2.72 -17.19
C THR A 216 -6.08 -3.97 -17.54
N GLY A 217 -6.74 -5.14 -17.46
CA GLY A 217 -6.25 -6.42 -17.92
C GLY A 217 -6.67 -6.61 -19.38
N ASN A 218 -5.72 -6.33 -20.27
CA ASN A 218 -5.79 -6.50 -21.72
C ASN A 218 -6.69 -7.67 -22.17
N LEU A 219 -7.84 -7.36 -22.79
CA LEU A 219 -8.78 -8.33 -23.34
C LEU A 219 -8.18 -9.05 -24.56
N HIS A 220 -7.57 -10.23 -24.34
CA HIS A 220 -7.51 -11.22 -25.41
C HIS A 220 -8.86 -11.96 -25.48
N HIS A 221 -9.66 -11.58 -26.47
CA HIS A 221 -10.97 -12.12 -26.81
C HIS A 221 -11.05 -13.66 -26.77
N GLY A 222 -11.64 -14.20 -25.71
CA GLY A 222 -12.22 -15.55 -25.69
C GLY A 222 -13.61 -15.54 -26.34
N ARG A 223 -13.78 -16.30 -27.43
CA ARG A 223 -15.07 -16.49 -28.12
C ARG A 223 -16.00 -17.42 -27.33
N PRO A 224 -17.34 -17.25 -27.43
CA PRO A 224 -18.31 -18.08 -26.72
C PRO A 224 -18.39 -19.52 -27.26
N PHE A 225 -18.69 -20.46 -26.35
CA PHE A 225 -18.88 -21.88 -26.61
C PHE A 225 -20.11 -22.15 -27.50
N SER A 226 -19.89 -22.32 -28.80
CA SER A 226 -20.90 -22.89 -29.72
C SER A 226 -20.69 -24.40 -29.83
N ARG A 227 -21.73 -25.17 -29.47
CA ARG A 227 -21.85 -26.62 -29.70
C ARG A 227 -21.47 -26.96 -31.14
N LEU A 228 -20.49 -27.86 -31.34
CA LEU A 228 -20.26 -28.53 -32.62
C LEU A 228 -20.23 -30.04 -32.45
N ARG A 229 -21.03 -30.68 -33.31
CA ARG A 229 -21.21 -32.12 -33.49
C ARG A 229 -19.87 -32.81 -33.75
N ALA A 230 -19.71 -33.98 -33.15
CA ALA A 230 -18.67 -34.94 -33.49
C ALA A 230 -18.83 -35.41 -34.94
N ASN A 231 -17.82 -35.15 -35.76
CA ASN A 231 -17.39 -36.01 -36.87
C ASN A 231 -16.20 -35.35 -37.56
N HIS A 232 -14.97 -35.74 -37.19
CA HIS A 232 -13.90 -35.98 -38.17
C HIS A 232 -12.68 -36.65 -37.53
N LYS A 233 -12.13 -37.60 -38.31
CA LYS A 233 -10.97 -38.46 -38.11
C LYS A 233 -9.69 -37.70 -37.70
N PRO A 234 -8.82 -38.24 -36.82
CA PRO A 234 -7.55 -37.58 -36.50
C PRO A 234 -6.48 -37.91 -37.56
N HIS A 235 -5.95 -36.86 -38.21
CA HIS A 235 -4.63 -36.90 -38.85
C HIS A 235 -3.58 -36.38 -37.86
N ASN A 236 -2.53 -37.18 -37.76
CA ASN A 236 -1.41 -37.13 -36.85
C ASN A 236 -0.45 -35.94 -37.11
N ARG A 237 -0.28 -34.99 -36.17
CA ARG A 237 0.94 -34.16 -36.00
C ARG A 237 1.07 -33.61 -34.56
N GLY A 238 2.12 -34.07 -33.85
CA GLY A 238 2.98 -33.31 -32.92
C GLY A 238 2.34 -32.52 -31.77
N ALA A 239 2.09 -33.18 -30.63
CA ALA A 239 1.85 -32.51 -29.35
C ALA A 239 3.19 -32.23 -28.62
N ALA A 240 3.60 -30.96 -28.60
CA ALA A 240 4.60 -30.48 -27.66
C ALA A 240 3.91 -30.26 -26.29
N HIS A 241 4.14 -31.18 -25.36
CA HIS A 241 3.76 -31.04 -23.96
C HIS A 241 4.70 -30.05 -23.27
N TYR A 242 4.22 -28.86 -22.90
CA TYR A 242 4.86 -28.05 -21.87
C TYR A 242 4.39 -28.55 -20.51
N ARG A 243 5.23 -29.38 -19.89
CA ARG A 243 5.06 -29.86 -18.51
C ARG A 243 5.77 -28.89 -17.59
N TRP A 244 5.02 -28.23 -16.71
CA TRP A 244 5.56 -27.49 -15.57
C TRP A 244 6.48 -28.43 -14.76
N ARG A 245 7.76 -28.11 -14.67
CA ARG A 245 8.73 -28.82 -13.82
C ARG A 245 8.99 -27.98 -12.58
N HIS A 246 8.67 -28.55 -11.43
CA HIS A 246 9.25 -28.15 -10.14
C HIS A 246 10.80 -28.13 -10.22
N CYS A 247 11.46 -27.17 -9.55
CA CYS A 247 12.92 -27.20 -9.34
C CYS A 247 13.24 -28.53 -8.61
N SER A 248 13.89 -29.49 -9.29
CA SER A 248 14.38 -30.72 -8.67
C SER A 248 15.82 -30.51 -8.19
N SER A 249 16.14 -30.95 -6.97
CA SER A 249 17.46 -30.84 -6.35
C SER A 249 18.50 -31.81 -6.92
N GLU A 250 18.12 -32.71 -7.82
CA GLU A 250 19.01 -33.74 -8.36
C GLU A 250 19.61 -33.33 -9.72
N ARG A 251 20.95 -33.36 -9.79
CA ARG A 251 21.73 -33.04 -10.99
C ARG A 251 21.62 -34.16 -12.04
N PRO A 252 21.18 -33.87 -13.28
CA PRO A 252 21.16 -34.88 -14.35
C PRO A 252 22.58 -35.30 -14.78
N SER A 253 22.78 -36.61 -14.93
CA SER A 253 24.04 -37.21 -15.37
C SER A 253 24.42 -36.71 -16.78
N GLY A 254 25.53 -35.98 -16.88
CA GLY A 254 26.06 -35.45 -18.14
C GLY A 254 26.16 -33.91 -18.21
N MET A 255 25.63 -33.19 -17.22
CA MET A 255 25.75 -31.73 -17.16
C MET A 255 26.97 -31.30 -16.31
N LEU A 256 27.80 -30.38 -16.82
CA LEU A 256 28.98 -29.85 -16.12
C LEU A 256 28.58 -29.00 -14.90
N SER A 257 29.29 -29.16 -13.77
CA SER A 257 28.91 -28.65 -12.44
C SER A 257 28.64 -27.15 -12.45
N ARG A 258 29.58 -26.39 -13.04
CA ARG A 258 29.51 -24.92 -13.08
C ARG A 258 28.31 -24.40 -13.87
N ARG A 259 27.79 -25.19 -14.82
CA ARG A 259 26.66 -24.80 -15.67
C ARG A 259 25.31 -25.09 -15.00
N TRP A 260 25.27 -26.05 -14.06
CA TRP A 260 24.08 -26.33 -13.24
C TRP A 260 23.93 -25.30 -12.12
N ASP A 261 25.04 -24.94 -11.44
CA ASP A 261 25.03 -23.92 -10.37
C ASP A 261 24.54 -22.54 -10.85
N LEU A 262 24.93 -22.14 -12.08
CA LEU A 262 24.48 -20.89 -12.69
C LEU A 262 23.00 -20.92 -13.10
N CYS A 263 22.45 -22.10 -13.42
CA CYS A 263 21.04 -22.27 -13.75
C CYS A 263 20.15 -22.32 -12.50
N TYR A 264 20.64 -22.90 -11.41
CA TYR A 264 19.93 -22.97 -10.13
C TYR A 264 19.84 -21.58 -9.47
N ARG A 265 20.97 -20.88 -9.30
CA ARG A 265 21.00 -19.53 -8.69
C ARG A 265 20.20 -18.47 -9.44
N ARG A 266 20.10 -18.55 -10.77
CA ARG A 266 19.33 -17.54 -11.54
C ARG A 266 17.83 -17.75 -11.52
N ARG A 267 17.32 -18.90 -11.09
CA ARG A 267 15.90 -19.24 -11.31
C ARG A 267 15.13 -19.68 -10.06
N CYS A 268 15.79 -20.10 -8.97
CA CYS A 268 15.08 -20.42 -7.72
C CYS A 268 15.35 -19.39 -6.57
N ASP A 269 16.32 -18.45 -6.68
CA ASP A 269 16.61 -17.42 -5.64
C ASP A 269 15.78 -16.11 -5.75
N HIS A 270 14.71 -16.10 -6.54
CA HIS A 270 13.83 -14.92 -6.70
C HIS A 270 12.44 -15.11 -6.07
N GLN A 271 12.32 -16.05 -5.13
CA GLN A 271 11.07 -16.36 -4.42
C GLN A 271 11.21 -16.39 -2.89
N GLU A 272 12.17 -15.67 -2.33
CA GLU A 272 12.13 -15.26 -0.92
C GLU A 272 12.19 -13.75 -0.82
#